data_AF-A0A1G6J6W5-F1
#
_entry.id   AF-A0A1G6J6W5-F1
#
_cell.length_a   1.000
_cell.length_b   1.000
_cell.length_c   1.000
_cell.angle_alpha   90.00
_cell.angle_beta   90.00
_cell.angle_gamma   90.00
#
_symmetry.space_group_name_H-M   'P 1'
#
loop_
_entity.id
_entity.type
_entity.pdbx_description
1 polymer ?
#
loop_
_entity_poly.entity_id
_entity_poly.type
_entity_poly.pdbx_seq_one_letter_code
_entity_poly.pdbx_strand_id
1 'polypeptide(L)' 'MAGLSIWHVIIFLIVVVLLFGTSKLKNLGKDMGGAVKDFKKTMQDDEPEQLSSATPRTVKAESNVTQSSKTE' A
#
# COMPACT_ATOMS: atom_id res chain seq x y z
N MET A 1 37.42 5.00 5.56
CA MET A 1 36.05 5.43 5.20
C MET A 1 35.07 4.55 5.95
N ALA A 2 34.39 5.07 6.97
CA ALA A 2 33.43 4.31 7.76
C ALA A 2 32.22 3.96 6.88
N GLY A 3 32.17 2.72 6.40
CA GLY A 3 31.02 2.21 5.65
C GLY A 3 29.80 2.17 6.56
N LEU A 4 28.68 2.65 6.06
CA LEU A 4 27.38 2.50 6.71
C LEU A 4 27.09 1.00 6.84
N SER A 5 27.47 0.43 7.98
CA SER A 5 27.21 -0.97 8.28
C SER A 5 25.70 -1.13 8.47
N ILE A 6 25.12 -2.17 7.85
CA ILE A 6 23.68 -2.47 7.88
C ILE A 6 23.14 -2.47 9.33
N TRP A 7 23.97 -2.87 10.30
CA TRP A 7 23.63 -2.84 11.72
C TRP A 7 23.26 -1.45 12.24
N HIS A 8 23.93 -0.40 11.78
CA HIS A 8 23.63 0.97 12.20
C HIS A 8 22.30 1.45 11.62
N VAL A 9 21.99 1.06 10.38
CA VAL A 9 20.74 1.43 9.71
C VAL A 9 19.54 0.80 10.43
N ILE A 10 19.64 -0.46 10.86
CA ILE A 10 18.58 -1.15 11.61
C ILE A 10 18.33 -0.46 12.96
N ILE A 11 19.38 -0.20 13.75
CA ILE A 11 19.24 0.51 15.03
C ILE A 11 18.63 1.90 14.81
N PHE A 12 19.08 2.63 13.79
CA PHE A 12 18.57 3.95 13.47
C PHE A 12 17.08 3.92 13.10
N LEU A 13 16.66 2.95 12.30
CA LEU A 13 15.25 2.76 11.91
C LEU A 13 14.38 2.57 13.16
N ILE A 14 14.79 1.70 14.09
CA ILE A 14 14.04 1.44 15.33
C ILE A 14 13.85 2.72 16.14
N VAL A 15 14.90 3.53 16.29
CA VAL A 15 14.84 4.81 17.02
C VAL A 15 13.88 5.78 16.33
N VAL A 16 13.94 5.90 15.01
CA VAL A 16 13.01 6.75 14.25
C VAL A 16 11.57 6.28 14.42
N VAL A 17 11.30 4.97 14.39
CA VAL A 17 9.95 4.42 14.61
C VAL A 17 9.42 4.72 16.01
N LEU A 18 10.28 4.65 17.03
CA LEU A 18 9.91 4.97 18.40
C LEU A 18 9.63 6.46 18.60
N LEU A 19 10.41 7.35 17.97
CA LEU A 19 10.22 8.81 18.07
C LEU A 19 8.97 9.29 17.35
N PHE A 20 8.75 8.83 16.12
CA PHE A 20 7.61 9.25 15.31
C PHE A 20 6.33 8.46 15.65
N GLY A 21 6.48 7.30 16.28
CA GLY A 21 5.41 6.34 16.53
C GLY A 21 4.96 5.62 15.26
N THR A 22 4.44 4.41 15.41
CA THR A 22 3.98 3.58 14.28
C THR A 22 2.75 4.17 13.57
N SER A 23 1.96 5.02 14.24
CA SER A 23 0.73 5.60 13.68
C SER A 23 1.03 6.59 12.53
N LYS A 24 1.96 7.53 12.74
CA LYS A 24 2.36 8.52 11.73
C LYS A 24 3.07 7.84 10.56
N LEU A 25 3.99 6.91 10.85
CA LEU A 25 4.72 6.14 9.85
C LEU A 25 3.81 5.23 9.02
N LYS A 26 2.78 4.63 9.62
CA LYS A 26 1.80 3.81 8.89
C LYS A 26 0.93 4.65 7.97
N ASN A 27 0.48 5.82 8.42
CA ASN A 27 -0.37 6.69 7.60
C ASN A 27 0.41 7.21 6.39
N LEU A 28 1.62 7.73 6.61
CA LEU A 28 2.50 8.22 5.54
C LEU A 28 3.01 7.07 4.66
N GLY A 29 3.36 5.93 5.26
CA GLY A 29 3.82 4.74 4.57
C GLY A 29 2.74 4.06 3.73
N LYS A 30 1.45 4.17 4.09
CA LYS A 30 0.35 3.66 3.25
C LYS A 30 0.24 4.46 1.95
N ASP A 31 0.33 5.79 2.05
CA ASP A 31 0.11 6.68 0.92
C ASP A 31 1.32 6.70 -0.02
N MET A 32 2.54 6.69 0.54
CA MET A 32 3.77 6.58 -0.27
C MET A 32 4.09 5.14 -0.69
N GLY A 33 3.82 4.16 0.16
CA GLY A 33 4.05 2.75 -0.14
C GLY A 33 3.11 2.21 -1.22
N GLY A 34 1.89 2.75 -1.34
CA GLY A 34 1.00 2.46 -2.47
C GLY A 34 1.62 2.84 -3.81
N ALA A 35 2.09 4.09 -3.95
CA ALA A 35 2.74 4.57 -5.16
C ALA A 35 3.99 3.77 -5.54
N VAL A 36 4.82 3.42 -4.55
CA VAL A 36 6.02 2.60 -4.77
C VAL A 36 5.67 1.15 -5.13
N LYS A 37 4.58 0.60 -4.56
CA LYS A 37 4.10 -0.75 -4.89
C LYS A 37 3.63 -0.84 -6.33
N ASP A 38 2.86 0.15 -6.79
CA ASP A 38 2.38 0.20 -8.17
C ASP A 38 3.54 0.40 -9.15
N PHE A 39 4.53 1.26 -8.82
CA PHE A 39 5.76 1.42 -9.60
C PHE A 39 6.57 0.11 -9.71
N LYS A 40 6.74 -0.62 -8.60
CA LYS A 40 7.42 -1.92 -8.61
C LYS A 40 6.64 -2.97 -9.41
N LYS A 41 5.31 -2.89 -9.43
CA LYS A 41 4.46 -3.78 -10.20
C LYS A 41 4.61 -3.56 -11.70
N THR A 42 4.58 -2.30 -12.16
CA THR A 42 4.79 -1.98 -13.58
C THR A 42 6.20 -2.31 -14.06
N MET A 43 7.20 -2.20 -13.18
CA MET A 43 8.60 -2.54 -13.51
C MET A 43 8.86 -4.06 -13.56
N GLN A 44 8.03 -4.88 -12.91
CA GLN A 44 8.12 -6.35 -12.97
C GLN A 44 7.26 -6.94 -14.08
N ASP A 45 6.20 -6.25 -14.54
CA ASP A 45 5.34 -6.71 -15.64
C ASP A 45 6.07 -6.74 -17.01
N ASP A 46 7.28 -6.18 -17.12
CA ASP A 46 8.18 -6.34 -18.28
C ASP A 46 8.94 -7.69 -18.28
N GLU A 47 8.87 -8.49 -17.21
CA GLU A 47 9.32 -9.90 -17.18
C GLU A 47 8.10 -10.86 -17.20
N PRO A 48 8.04 -11.84 -18.11
CA PRO A 48 6.87 -12.69 -18.23
C PRO A 48 6.95 -13.88 -17.26
N GLU A 49 6.54 -13.74 -15.99
CA GLU A 49 5.98 -14.86 -15.22
C GLU A 49 5.09 -14.41 -14.04
N GLN A 50 3.80 -14.71 -14.21
CA GLN A 50 2.90 -15.35 -13.25
C GLN A 50 2.86 -14.95 -11.74
N LEU A 51 1.59 -14.72 -11.33
CA LEU A 51 0.94 -15.15 -10.08
C LEU A 51 0.90 -14.20 -8.86
N SER A 52 -0.32 -13.70 -8.66
CA SER A 52 -1.16 -14.01 -7.48
C SER A 52 -1.15 -13.09 -6.26
N SER A 53 -2.39 -12.86 -5.78
CA SER A 53 -2.81 -12.44 -4.45
C SER A 53 -2.72 -10.95 -4.10
N ALA A 54 -3.84 -10.24 -4.31
CA ALA A 54 -4.61 -9.58 -3.25
C ALA A 54 -5.72 -8.72 -3.86
N THR A 55 -6.78 -9.37 -4.35
CA THR A 55 -8.06 -8.69 -4.58
C THR A 55 -8.95 -8.93 -3.36
N PRO A 56 -9.06 -8.01 -2.40
CA PRO A 56 -10.32 -7.90 -1.67
C PRO A 56 -11.34 -7.36 -2.67
N ARG A 57 -12.09 -8.25 -3.31
CA ARG A 57 -13.33 -7.88 -4.00
C ARG A 57 -14.30 -7.43 -2.91
N THR A 58 -14.34 -6.13 -2.66
CA THR A 58 -15.50 -5.48 -2.06
C THR A 58 -15.93 -4.40 -3.04
N VAL A 59 -16.66 -4.85 -4.07
CA VAL A 59 -17.65 -4.00 -4.72
C VAL A 59 -18.81 -3.97 -3.74
N LYS A 60 -18.77 -3.04 -2.77
CA LYS A 60 -20.00 -2.65 -2.08
C LYS A 60 -20.75 -1.76 -3.05
N ALA A 61 -21.83 -2.33 -3.57
CA ALA A 61 -22.79 -1.71 -4.46
C ALA A 61 -23.18 -0.31 -3.98
N GLU A 62 -22.87 0.68 -4.82
CA GLU A 62 -23.63 1.91 -4.89
C GLU A 62 -24.74 1.66 -5.91
N SER A 63 -25.99 1.53 -5.44
CA SER A 63 -27.21 1.86 -6.20
C SER A 63 -28.47 1.43 -5.42
N ASN A 64 -28.99 2.29 -4.55
CA ASN A 64 -30.44 2.45 -4.44
C ASN A 64 -30.77 3.84 -3.86
N VAL A 65 -30.75 4.84 -4.75
CA VAL A 65 -31.56 6.05 -4.60
C VAL A 65 -32.50 6.04 -5.80
N THR A 66 -33.76 5.69 -5.52
CA THR A 66 -34.98 6.32 -6.01
C THR A 66 -35.08 6.60 -7.52
N GLN A 67 -35.98 5.89 -8.21
CA GLN A 67 -37.19 6.44 -8.86
C GLN A 67 -37.62 5.64 -10.11
N SER A 68 -38.95 5.49 -10.25
CA SER A 68 -39.68 5.03 -11.45
C SER A 68 -39.64 3.50 -11.66
N SER A 69 -40.74 2.76 -11.78
CA SER A 69 -42.04 3.04 -12.41
C SER A 69 -43.02 1.93 -11.99
N LYS A 70 -44.25 2.26 -11.59
CA LYS A 70 -45.49 2.00 -12.36
C LYS A 70 -45.85 0.50 -12.46
N THR A 71 -46.80 0.03 -11.65
CA THR A 71 -48.15 -0.40 -12.11
C THR A 71 -48.09 -1.64 -13.00
N GLU A 72 -48.39 -2.80 -12.42
CA GLU A 72 -49.56 -3.66 -12.69
C GLU A 72 -49.50 -4.89 -11.77
#